data_AF-A0AB34G8Z4-F1
#
_entry.id   AF-A0AB34G8Z4-F1
#
_cell.length_a   1.000
_cell.length_b   1.000
_cell.length_c   1.000
_cell.angle_alpha   90.00
_cell.angle_beta   90.00
_cell.angle_gamma   90.00
#
_symmetry.space_group_name_H-M   'P 1'
#
loop_
_entity.id
_entity.type
_entity.pdbx_description
1 polymer ?
#
loop_
_entity_poly.entity_id
_entity_poly.type
_entity_poly.pdbx_seq_one_letter_code
_entity_poly.pdbx_strand_id
1 'polypeptide(L)'
;MHTHTHLYFFFIFSLSYLRRKGIIINETSAVVYGQLLTGHKYQINQNGEVRLEKQWSKQVLPFVYQTIVQDIRAFDSRFSNIKTLDDLFPPRSMVFMLGTPYYGCTGEVQDSRDVITEGRIRVVFSIPCEPNLDALIQNQHKYSIKYNPGYVLASRLGVSGYLVSRFTGSIFIGRGSRRNPHGDHKANVGLNLKFNKKNEEVPGYTKKVGSEWMYSSAAEQLLAEYLERAPELFSYIAKNSQEDVFYEDDIWPGENENGAEKVQEIITWLKGHPVSTLSRSSCDLQILDAAIVEKIEEEVEKCKQRKNNKKVRVTVKPHLLYRPLEQQHGVIPDRDAEFRLFDRVVNVRENFSVPVGLRGTIIGIKGANREADVLFEVLFDEEFPGGLTIRCSPGRGYRLPTSALVNLSHGSRSETGNQKLTAIVKPQPAVNHYSSNASISSGHLGGMQ
;
A
#
# COMPACT_ATOMS: atom_id res chain seq x y z
N MET A 1 -33.58 26.51 -2.57
CA MET A 1 -32.90 25.23 -2.21
C MET A 1 -31.39 25.20 -2.46
N HIS A 2 -30.80 26.07 -3.30
CA HIS A 2 -29.33 26.10 -3.52
C HIS A 2 -28.51 26.84 -2.44
N THR A 3 -29.10 27.79 -1.71
CA THR A 3 -28.38 28.60 -0.70
C THR A 3 -28.02 27.85 0.58
N HIS A 4 -28.83 26.87 1.00
CA HIS A 4 -28.56 26.08 2.20
C HIS A 4 -27.38 25.12 2.06
N THR A 5 -27.14 24.60 0.85
CA THR A 5 -26.03 23.68 0.57
C THR A 5 -24.68 24.38 0.64
N HIS A 6 -24.61 25.66 0.23
CA HIS A 6 -23.37 26.45 0.27
C HIS A 6 -22.95 26.82 1.71
N LEU A 7 -23.89 27.20 2.57
CA LEU A 7 -23.62 27.50 3.99
C LEU A 7 -23.09 26.26 4.75
N TYR A 8 -23.66 25.09 4.50
CA TYR A 8 -23.17 23.83 5.06
C TYR A 8 -21.73 23.51 4.60
N PHE A 9 -21.43 23.76 3.33
CA PHE A 9 -20.10 23.53 2.78
C PHE A 9 -19.04 24.42 3.46
N PHE A 10 -19.31 25.71 3.63
CA PHE A 10 -18.39 26.63 4.31
C PHE A 10 -18.22 26.30 5.81
N PHE A 11 -19.30 25.89 6.48
CA PHE A 11 -19.24 25.46 7.88
C PHE A 11 -18.35 24.23 8.07
N ILE A 12 -18.37 23.27 7.13
CA ILE A 12 -17.50 22.09 7.16
C ILE A 12 -16.02 22.48 7.08
N PHE A 13 -15.65 23.48 6.27
CA PHE A 13 -14.27 23.97 6.23
C PHE A 13 -13.85 24.61 7.55
N SER A 14 -14.63 25.57 8.06
CA SER A 14 -14.31 26.25 9.33
C SER A 14 -14.15 25.24 10.48
N LEU A 15 -15.07 24.28 10.60
CA LEU A 15 -15.01 23.24 11.61
C LEU A 15 -13.79 22.32 11.44
N SER A 16 -13.44 21.95 10.21
CA SER A 16 -12.27 21.12 9.92
C SER A 16 -10.96 21.83 10.29
N TYR A 17 -10.82 23.11 9.95
CA TYR A 17 -9.62 23.88 10.28
C TYR A 17 -9.47 24.10 11.79
N LEU A 18 -10.57 24.39 12.50
CA LEU A 18 -10.53 24.53 13.96
C LEU A 18 -10.18 23.20 14.63
N ARG A 19 -10.90 22.11 14.30
CA ARG A 19 -10.72 20.82 14.96
C ARG A 19 -9.43 20.10 14.61
N ARG A 20 -8.94 20.21 13.37
CA ARG A 20 -7.75 19.47 12.91
C ARG A 20 -6.47 20.29 12.92
N LYS A 21 -6.57 21.62 12.84
CA LYS A 21 -5.40 22.50 12.73
C LYS A 21 -5.33 23.58 13.81
N GLY A 22 -6.36 23.72 14.66
CA GLY A 22 -6.42 24.80 15.65
C GLY A 22 -6.54 26.19 15.04
N ILE A 23 -6.99 26.29 13.79
CA ILE A 23 -7.08 27.57 13.06
C ILE A 23 -8.53 28.02 13.04
N ILE A 24 -8.80 29.17 13.65
CA ILE A 24 -10.11 29.84 13.55
C ILE A 24 -10.15 30.58 12.23
N ILE A 25 -10.91 30.02 11.27
CA ILE A 25 -11.28 30.73 10.05
C ILE A 25 -12.63 31.38 10.33
N ASN A 26 -12.64 32.71 10.29
CA ASN A 26 -13.85 33.53 10.41
C ASN A 26 -14.83 33.24 9.26
N GLU A 27 -15.84 34.10 9.06
CA GLU A 27 -16.82 33.92 7.99
C GLU A 27 -16.15 33.72 6.62
N THR A 28 -16.47 32.60 5.96
CA THR A 28 -15.89 32.22 4.67
C THR A 28 -16.77 32.69 3.53
N SER A 29 -16.35 33.73 2.80
CA SER A 29 -17.13 34.29 1.69
C SER A 29 -16.81 33.66 0.33
N ALA A 30 -15.64 33.03 0.19
CA ALA A 30 -15.20 32.44 -1.07
C ALA A 30 -14.31 31.21 -0.84
N VAL A 31 -14.40 30.25 -1.77
CA VAL A 31 -13.53 29.09 -1.87
C VAL A 31 -12.87 29.09 -3.25
N VAL A 32 -11.56 28.86 -3.28
CA VAL A 32 -10.76 28.76 -4.50
C VAL A 32 -10.46 27.30 -4.76
N TYR A 33 -10.67 26.87 -6.00
CA TYR A 33 -10.33 25.53 -6.45
C TYR A 33 -8.97 25.56 -7.13
N GLY A 34 -8.01 24.84 -6.58
CA GLY A 34 -6.63 24.81 -7.06
C GLY A 34 -6.10 23.40 -7.24
N GLN A 35 -5.16 23.24 -8.17
CA GLN A 35 -4.36 22.02 -8.30
C GLN A 35 -3.05 22.21 -7.55
N LEU A 36 -2.59 21.16 -6.87
CA LEU A 36 -1.33 21.22 -6.13
C LEU A 36 -0.15 21.04 -7.09
N LEU A 37 0.91 21.82 -6.87
CA LEU A 37 2.18 21.62 -7.55
C LEU A 37 2.77 20.28 -7.10
N THR A 38 2.93 19.34 -8.03
CA THR A 38 3.49 18.01 -7.76
C THR A 38 4.99 17.94 -8.00
N GLY A 39 5.54 18.88 -8.78
CA GLY A 39 6.96 18.90 -9.14
C GLY A 39 7.25 19.75 -10.36
N HIS A 40 8.43 19.56 -10.93
CA HIS A 40 8.83 20.21 -12.18
C HIS A 40 9.37 19.20 -13.18
N LYS A 41 9.00 19.31 -14.46
CA LYS A 41 9.47 18.41 -15.51
C LYS A 41 10.20 19.22 -16.56
N TYR A 42 11.36 18.74 -16.98
CA TYR A 42 12.04 19.30 -18.15
C TYR A 42 11.27 18.90 -19.41
N GLN A 43 10.79 19.90 -20.13
CA GLN A 43 10.19 19.75 -21.44
C GLN A 43 11.20 20.20 -22.50
N ILE A 44 11.23 19.46 -23.60
CA ILE A 44 12.14 19.70 -24.71
C ILE A 44 11.30 20.22 -25.87
N ASN A 45 11.61 21.43 -26.30
CA ASN A 45 10.97 22.07 -27.43
C ASN A 45 11.49 21.51 -28.75
N GLN A 46 10.75 21.73 -29.84
CA GLN A 46 11.13 21.27 -31.18
C GLN A 46 12.46 21.86 -31.67
N ASN A 47 12.84 23.04 -31.16
CA ASN A 47 14.11 23.71 -31.45
C ASN A 47 15.28 23.21 -30.58
N GLY A 48 15.08 22.20 -29.73
CA GLY A 48 16.10 21.66 -28.82
C GLY A 48 16.29 22.44 -27.52
N GLU A 49 15.55 23.54 -27.31
CA GLU A 49 15.54 24.25 -26.02
C GLU A 49 14.88 23.39 -24.95
N VAL A 50 15.51 23.36 -23.78
CA VAL A 50 15.00 22.68 -22.60
C VAL A 50 14.45 23.72 -21.63
N ARG A 51 13.20 23.54 -21.20
CA ARG A 51 12.55 24.41 -20.21
C ARG A 51 12.01 23.58 -19.06
N LEU A 52 12.11 24.14 -17.86
CA LEU A 52 11.55 23.54 -16.67
C LEU A 52 10.10 23.98 -16.49
N GLU A 53 9.16 23.04 -16.60
CA GLU A 53 7.73 23.32 -16.46
C GLU A 53 7.15 22.78 -15.16
N LYS A 54 6.25 23.55 -14.56
CA LYS A 54 5.49 23.14 -13.37
C LYS A 54 4.55 21.98 -13.72
N GLN A 55 4.56 20.95 -12.88
CA GLN A 55 3.67 19.82 -12.97
C GLN A 55 2.60 19.93 -11.89
N TRP A 56 1.34 19.76 -12.28
CA TRP A 56 0.19 19.90 -11.39
C TRP A 56 -0.51 18.56 -11.17
N SER A 57 -1.12 18.40 -9.99
CA SER A 57 -1.96 17.25 -9.67
C SER A 57 -3.23 17.24 -10.51
N LYS A 58 -3.66 16.06 -10.96
CA LYS A 58 -4.95 15.91 -11.67
C LYS A 58 -6.14 16.33 -10.79
N GLN A 59 -6.04 16.06 -9.49
CA GLN A 59 -7.09 16.41 -8.52
C GLN A 59 -7.14 17.93 -8.29
N VAL A 60 -8.35 18.46 -8.34
CA VAL A 60 -8.67 19.84 -7.96
C VAL A 60 -9.16 19.84 -6.51
N LEU A 61 -8.57 20.69 -5.68
CA LEU A 61 -8.88 20.77 -4.25
C LEU A 61 -9.45 22.15 -3.87
N PRO A 62 -10.42 22.19 -2.95
CA PRO A 62 -10.96 23.44 -2.42
C PRO A 62 -10.05 24.02 -1.33
N PHE A 63 -9.81 25.33 -1.40
CA PHE A 63 -9.08 26.12 -0.42
C PHE A 63 -9.91 27.32 0.01
N VAL A 64 -9.90 27.62 1.30
CA VAL A 64 -10.58 28.81 1.82
C VAL A 64 -9.79 30.05 1.41
N TYR A 65 -10.44 31.04 0.80
CA TYR A 65 -9.78 32.20 0.21
C TYR A 65 -8.86 32.94 1.21
N GLN A 66 -9.32 33.12 2.45
CA GLN A 66 -8.56 33.80 3.51
C GLN A 66 -7.26 33.07 3.91
N THR A 67 -7.10 31.81 3.52
CA THR A 67 -5.89 31.02 3.82
C THR A 67 -4.86 31.05 2.69
N ILE A 68 -5.16 31.77 1.61
CA ILE A 68 -4.29 31.86 0.43
C ILE A 68 -3.29 32.99 0.62
N VAL A 69 -2.02 32.65 0.50
CA VAL A 69 -0.92 33.61 0.54
C VAL A 69 -0.31 33.68 -0.86
N GLN A 70 -0.14 34.89 -1.37
CA GLN A 70 0.44 35.17 -2.68
C GLN A 70 1.87 35.70 -2.52
N ASP A 71 2.65 35.67 -3.60
CA ASP A 71 3.95 36.34 -3.72
C ASP A 71 4.99 35.98 -2.65
N ILE A 72 5.05 34.70 -2.27
CA ILE A 72 6.03 34.19 -1.32
C ILE A 72 7.44 34.22 -1.95
N ARG A 73 8.27 35.19 -1.53
CA ARG A 73 9.63 35.41 -2.05
C ARG A 73 10.60 34.23 -1.88
N ALA A 74 10.33 33.30 -0.95
CA ALA A 74 11.20 32.15 -0.68
C ALA A 74 11.15 31.06 -1.76
N PHE A 75 10.11 31.03 -2.59
CA PHE A 75 9.91 30.03 -3.64
C PHE A 75 10.40 30.49 -5.02
N ASP A 76 11.20 31.56 -5.08
CA ASP A 76 11.80 31.99 -6.33
C ASP A 76 12.82 30.92 -6.78
N SER A 77 12.35 30.06 -7.67
CA SER A 77 13.05 28.97 -8.33
C SER A 77 14.15 29.56 -9.21
N ARG A 78 15.21 30.05 -8.57
CA ARG A 78 16.37 30.62 -9.23
C ARG A 78 17.15 29.50 -9.92
N PHE A 79 16.75 29.32 -11.19
CA PHE A 79 17.54 28.93 -12.34
C PHE A 79 18.17 27.55 -12.32
N SER A 80 17.45 26.59 -12.91
CA SER A 80 18.17 25.48 -13.53
C SER A 80 19.02 26.03 -14.69
N ASN A 81 20.32 25.75 -14.66
CA ASN A 81 21.24 26.07 -15.76
C ASN A 81 21.05 25.16 -16.98
N ILE A 82 20.09 24.22 -16.94
CA ILE A 82 19.81 23.27 -18.01
C ILE A 82 18.97 23.96 -19.07
N LYS A 83 19.59 24.26 -20.22
CA LYS A 83 18.93 24.92 -21.35
C LYS A 83 18.96 24.08 -22.63
N THR A 84 19.87 23.13 -22.71
CA THR A 84 20.07 22.29 -23.89
C THR A 84 19.95 20.81 -23.54
N LEU A 85 19.86 19.97 -24.57
CA LEU A 85 19.88 18.52 -24.42
C LEU A 85 21.18 17.99 -23.81
N ASP A 86 22.33 18.60 -24.13
CA ASP A 86 23.62 18.24 -23.55
C ASP A 86 23.66 18.54 -22.05
N ASP A 87 23.06 19.66 -21.61
CA ASP A 87 22.95 19.98 -20.18
C ASP A 87 22.03 18.99 -19.45
N LEU A 88 20.95 18.58 -20.11
CA LEU A 88 19.94 17.67 -19.55
C LEU A 88 20.44 16.22 -19.52
N PHE A 89 21.28 15.81 -20.45
CA PHE A 89 21.85 14.46 -20.56
C PHE A 89 23.35 14.52 -20.85
N PRO A 90 24.18 14.96 -19.88
CA PRO A 90 25.62 14.99 -20.04
C PRO A 90 26.18 13.57 -20.05
N PRO A 91 27.32 13.33 -20.71
CA PRO A 91 27.99 12.03 -20.70
C PRO A 91 28.20 11.51 -19.27
N ARG A 92 28.11 10.19 -19.11
CA ARG A 92 28.20 9.45 -17.83
C ARG A 92 27.05 9.69 -16.85
N SER A 93 26.04 10.49 -17.21
CA SER A 93 24.83 10.59 -16.39
C SER A 93 24.03 9.29 -16.44
N MET A 94 23.45 8.92 -15.29
CA MET A 94 22.55 7.78 -15.17
C MET A 94 21.15 8.16 -15.65
N VAL A 95 20.55 7.31 -16.46
CA VAL A 95 19.18 7.44 -16.97
C VAL A 95 18.44 6.11 -16.89
N PHE A 96 17.12 6.16 -16.93
CA PHE A 96 16.24 5.00 -17.02
C PHE A 96 15.45 5.06 -18.33
N MET A 97 15.31 3.92 -18.99
CA MET A 97 14.48 3.81 -20.19
C MET A 97 12.99 3.84 -19.82
N LEU A 98 12.20 4.68 -20.46
CA LEU A 98 10.73 4.72 -20.37
C LEU A 98 10.06 4.23 -21.67
N GLY A 99 10.83 3.83 -22.67
CA GLY A 99 10.34 3.26 -23.91
C GLY A 99 10.55 1.75 -24.01
N THR A 100 10.10 1.19 -25.14
CA THR A 100 10.30 -0.21 -25.50
C THR A 100 11.28 -0.31 -26.68
N PRO A 101 12.20 -1.29 -26.73
CA PRO A 101 12.49 -2.28 -25.70
C PRO A 101 13.25 -1.69 -24.49
N TYR A 102 13.39 -2.50 -23.42
CA TYR A 102 14.23 -2.24 -22.24
C TYR A 102 13.64 -1.28 -21.21
N TYR A 103 12.31 -1.16 -21.16
CA TYR A 103 11.63 -0.34 -20.17
C TYR A 103 12.16 -0.58 -18.73
N GLY A 104 12.51 0.51 -18.04
CA GLY A 104 13.07 0.54 -16.69
C GLY A 104 14.51 0.05 -16.54
N CYS A 105 15.22 -0.26 -17.64
CA CYS A 105 16.65 -0.54 -17.58
C CYS A 105 17.46 0.72 -17.28
N THR A 106 18.46 0.57 -16.41
CA THR A 106 19.43 1.62 -16.09
C THR A 106 20.42 1.75 -17.24
N GLY A 107 20.70 2.99 -17.65
CA GLY A 107 21.62 3.31 -18.71
C GLY A 107 22.57 4.43 -18.35
N GLU A 108 23.72 4.44 -19.02
CA GLU A 108 24.73 5.48 -18.91
C GLU A 108 24.81 6.25 -20.23
N VAL A 109 24.60 7.57 -20.17
CA VAL A 109 24.69 8.44 -21.35
C VAL A 109 26.11 8.45 -21.89
N GLN A 110 26.24 8.26 -23.19
CA GLN A 110 27.50 8.31 -23.92
C GLN A 110 27.65 9.63 -24.67
N ASP A 111 28.82 9.85 -25.27
CA ASP A 111 29.01 10.98 -26.17
C ASP A 111 27.98 10.92 -27.32
N SER A 112 27.23 12.01 -27.47
CA SER A 112 26.09 12.15 -28.37
C SER A 112 26.26 13.31 -29.35
N ARG A 113 27.44 13.94 -29.40
CA ARG A 113 27.71 15.12 -30.26
C ARG A 113 27.36 14.92 -31.73
N ASP A 114 27.46 13.69 -32.23
CA ASP A 114 27.17 13.33 -33.62
C ASP A 114 25.69 13.10 -33.91
N VAL A 115 24.86 12.85 -32.88
CA VAL A 115 23.41 12.57 -33.03
C VAL A 115 22.51 13.59 -32.34
N ILE A 116 23.08 14.50 -31.56
CA ILE A 116 22.31 15.48 -30.78
C ILE A 116 21.61 16.51 -31.66
N THR A 117 22.17 16.81 -32.83
CA THR A 117 21.55 17.64 -33.88
C THR A 117 20.27 17.02 -34.43
N GLU A 118 20.13 15.69 -34.34
CA GLU A 118 18.90 14.94 -34.65
C GLU A 118 17.92 14.86 -33.46
N GLY A 119 18.24 15.51 -32.34
CA GLY A 119 17.44 15.47 -31.11
C GLY A 119 17.44 14.10 -30.42
N ARG A 120 18.55 13.35 -30.52
CA ARG A 120 18.69 12.00 -29.96
C ARG A 120 19.86 11.91 -28.99
N ILE A 121 19.79 10.94 -28.07
CA ILE A 121 20.81 10.67 -27.06
C ILE A 121 21.30 9.22 -27.18
N ARG A 122 22.62 9.02 -27.13
CA ARG A 122 23.24 7.70 -27.06
C ARG A 122 23.35 7.24 -25.62
N VAL A 123 22.84 6.05 -25.35
CA VAL A 123 22.85 5.45 -24.02
C VAL A 123 23.30 4.01 -24.11
N VAL A 124 24.13 3.56 -23.17
CA VAL A 124 24.45 2.16 -22.98
C VAL A 124 23.61 1.64 -21.82
N PHE A 125 22.61 0.82 -22.12
CA PHE A 125 21.74 0.20 -21.12
C PHE A 125 22.34 -1.09 -20.60
N SER A 126 22.22 -1.30 -19.28
CA SER A 126 22.47 -2.59 -18.63
C SER A 126 21.16 -3.37 -18.55
N ILE A 127 21.16 -4.61 -19.05
CA ILE A 127 20.01 -5.50 -19.07
C ILE A 127 20.27 -6.63 -18.05
N PRO A 128 19.87 -6.44 -16.78
CA PRO A 128 20.03 -7.47 -15.76
C PRO A 128 19.04 -8.62 -15.98
N CYS A 129 19.35 -9.78 -15.39
CA CYS A 129 18.39 -10.88 -15.30
C CYS A 129 17.32 -10.55 -14.25
N GLU A 130 16.05 -10.71 -14.61
CA GLU A 130 14.93 -10.55 -13.67
C GLU A 130 14.42 -11.91 -13.17
N PRO A 131 14.04 -12.02 -11.88
CA PRO A 131 13.46 -13.25 -11.35
C PRO A 131 12.12 -13.53 -12.02
N ASN A 132 11.88 -14.79 -12.37
CA ASN A 132 10.58 -15.22 -12.89
C ASN A 132 9.65 -15.58 -11.72
N LEU A 133 8.64 -14.74 -11.50
CA LEU A 133 7.66 -14.93 -10.43
C LEU A 133 6.36 -15.59 -10.91
N ASP A 134 6.21 -15.92 -12.20
CA ASP A 134 4.95 -16.39 -12.79
C ASP A 134 4.43 -17.67 -12.12
N ALA A 135 5.33 -18.65 -11.91
CA ALA A 135 4.98 -19.90 -11.25
C ALA A 135 4.52 -19.67 -9.80
N LEU A 136 5.15 -18.73 -9.09
CA LEU A 136 4.76 -18.35 -7.73
C LEU A 136 3.41 -17.64 -7.73
N ILE A 137 3.18 -16.71 -8.65
CA ILE A 137 1.90 -15.98 -8.79
C ILE A 137 0.75 -16.95 -9.07
N GLN A 138 0.94 -17.92 -9.96
CA GLN A 138 -0.07 -18.95 -10.26
C GLN A 138 -0.36 -19.86 -9.06
N ASN A 139 0.68 -20.18 -8.27
CA ASN A 139 0.58 -21.08 -7.11
C ASN A 139 0.44 -20.35 -5.77
N GLN A 140 0.20 -19.03 -5.76
CA GLN A 140 0.24 -18.23 -4.54
C GLN A 140 -0.73 -18.72 -3.46
N HIS A 141 -1.88 -19.28 -3.87
CA HIS A 141 -2.91 -19.84 -2.99
C HIS A 141 -2.40 -20.97 -2.08
N LYS A 142 -1.29 -21.64 -2.43
CA LYS A 142 -0.65 -22.67 -1.60
C LYS A 142 0.09 -22.09 -0.40
N TYR A 143 0.56 -20.85 -0.54
CA TYR A 143 1.32 -20.12 0.47
C TYR A 143 0.48 -19.04 1.16
N SER A 144 -0.69 -18.72 0.60
CA SER A 144 -1.63 -17.78 1.21
C SER A 144 -2.25 -18.34 2.48
N ILE A 145 -2.43 -17.46 3.45
CA ILE A 145 -3.07 -17.81 4.72
C ILE A 145 -4.58 -17.94 4.50
N LYS A 146 -5.13 -19.08 4.93
CA LYS A 146 -6.58 -19.32 4.93
C LYS A 146 -7.18 -18.69 6.19
N TYR A 147 -8.23 -17.90 5.98
CA TYR A 147 -8.96 -17.26 7.06
C TYR A 147 -10.39 -17.82 7.14
N ASN A 148 -10.85 -18.04 8.36
CA ASN A 148 -12.19 -18.52 8.66
C ASN A 148 -12.99 -17.45 9.42
N PRO A 149 -14.32 -17.39 9.24
CA PRO A 149 -15.17 -16.54 10.05
C PRO A 149 -15.09 -16.89 11.55
N GLY A 150 -15.38 -15.91 12.41
CA GLY A 150 -15.33 -16.10 13.86
C GLY A 150 -16.21 -17.24 14.39
N TYR A 151 -17.36 -17.54 13.76
CA TYR A 151 -18.23 -18.63 14.18
C TYR A 151 -17.61 -20.02 13.97
N VAL A 152 -16.73 -20.18 12.97
CA VAL A 152 -16.01 -21.43 12.71
C VAL A 152 -15.00 -21.70 13.83
N LEU A 153 -14.22 -20.69 14.21
CA LEU A 153 -13.30 -20.77 15.34
C LEU A 153 -14.05 -21.05 16.64
N ALA A 154 -15.15 -20.32 16.87
CA ALA A 154 -15.98 -20.49 18.05
C ALA A 154 -16.47 -21.93 18.21
N SER A 155 -16.96 -22.54 17.12
CA SER A 155 -17.42 -23.93 17.13
C SER A 155 -16.30 -24.94 17.42
N ARG A 156 -15.07 -24.70 16.94
CA ARG A 156 -13.93 -25.61 17.15
C ARG A 156 -13.36 -25.50 18.56
N LEU A 157 -13.37 -24.30 19.13
CA LEU A 157 -12.86 -24.01 20.47
C LEU A 157 -13.91 -24.21 21.57
N GLY A 158 -15.15 -24.52 21.23
CA GLY A 158 -16.23 -24.69 22.20
C GLY A 158 -16.63 -23.40 22.93
N VAL A 159 -16.42 -22.23 22.29
CA VAL A 159 -16.73 -20.91 22.84
C VAL A 159 -17.75 -20.18 21.98
N SER A 160 -18.31 -19.07 22.48
CA SER A 160 -19.19 -18.23 21.65
C SER A 160 -18.40 -17.33 20.70
N GLY A 161 -19.00 -16.95 19.56
CA GLY A 161 -18.40 -15.98 18.64
C GLY A 161 -18.09 -14.62 19.28
N TYR A 162 -18.85 -14.25 20.30
CA TYR A 162 -18.57 -13.09 21.15
C TYR A 162 -17.21 -13.21 21.84
N LEU A 163 -16.91 -14.35 22.45
CA LEU A 163 -15.62 -14.57 23.13
C LEU A 163 -14.45 -14.52 22.15
N VAL A 164 -14.57 -15.17 20.98
CA VAL A 164 -13.56 -15.03 19.91
C VAL A 164 -13.35 -13.56 19.58
N SER A 165 -14.44 -12.80 19.38
CA SER A 165 -14.36 -11.38 19.06
C SER A 165 -13.73 -10.52 20.17
N ARG A 166 -14.05 -10.79 21.44
CA ARG A 166 -13.53 -10.01 22.57
C ARG A 166 -12.06 -10.31 22.86
N PHE A 167 -11.69 -11.58 22.96
CA PHE A 167 -10.33 -12.00 23.31
C PHE A 167 -9.32 -11.70 22.21
N THR A 168 -9.74 -11.74 20.93
CA THR A 168 -8.89 -11.29 19.82
C THR A 168 -8.71 -9.78 19.75
N GLY A 169 -9.53 -9.00 20.48
CA GLY A 169 -9.44 -7.54 20.58
C GLY A 169 -8.70 -7.07 21.84
N SER A 170 -9.23 -6.04 22.50
CA SER A 170 -8.74 -5.52 23.78
C SER A 170 -9.74 -5.80 24.89
N ILE A 171 -9.24 -6.25 26.05
CA ILE A 171 -10.02 -6.54 27.26
C ILE A 171 -9.33 -5.81 28.40
N PHE A 172 -10.07 -5.01 29.17
CA PHE A 172 -9.52 -4.22 30.25
C PHE A 172 -9.99 -4.74 31.60
N ILE A 173 -9.03 -5.02 32.49
CA ILE A 173 -9.27 -5.42 33.88
C ILE A 173 -8.75 -4.32 34.81
N GLY A 174 -9.60 -3.80 35.68
CA GLY A 174 -9.24 -2.84 36.74
C GLY A 174 -8.97 -3.55 38.08
N ARG A 175 -8.27 -2.84 38.98
CA ARG A 175 -7.99 -3.34 40.33
C ARG A 175 -9.19 -3.22 41.26
N GLY A 176 -9.26 -4.14 42.23
CA GLY A 176 -10.35 -4.18 43.21
C GLY A 176 -11.60 -4.85 42.64
N SER A 177 -12.77 -4.36 43.03
CA SER A 177 -14.08 -4.82 42.52
C SER A 177 -14.81 -3.69 41.81
N ARG A 178 -15.85 -4.03 41.06
CA ARG A 178 -16.72 -3.00 40.44
C ARG A 178 -17.33 -2.03 41.44
N ARG A 179 -17.61 -2.48 42.67
CA ARG A 179 -18.20 -1.66 43.74
C ARG A 179 -17.15 -0.85 44.50
N ASN A 180 -15.92 -1.34 44.55
CA ASN A 180 -14.81 -0.69 45.22
C ASN A 180 -13.54 -0.76 44.34
N PRO A 181 -13.47 0.07 43.29
CA PRO A 181 -12.32 0.07 42.39
C PRO A 181 -11.10 0.68 43.08
N HIS A 182 -9.96 0.00 42.98
CA HIS A 182 -8.68 0.47 43.53
C HIS A 182 -7.90 1.26 42.47
N GLY A 183 -8.37 2.47 42.18
CA GLY A 183 -7.76 3.41 41.23
C GLY A 183 -8.19 3.23 39.77
N ASP A 184 -7.68 4.11 38.91
CA ASP A 184 -8.09 4.20 37.50
C ASP A 184 -7.28 3.32 36.55
N HIS A 185 -6.22 2.67 37.05
CA HIS A 185 -5.36 1.85 36.22
C HIS A 185 -6.08 0.58 35.74
N LYS A 186 -6.02 0.33 34.43
CA LYS A 186 -6.61 -0.86 33.80
C LYS A 186 -5.56 -1.60 32.99
N ALA A 187 -5.39 -2.87 33.30
CA ALA A 187 -4.55 -3.78 32.54
C ALA A 187 -5.27 -4.24 31.27
N ASN A 188 -4.59 -4.19 30.11
CA ASN A 188 -5.10 -4.81 28.90
C ASN A 188 -4.64 -6.27 28.81
N VAL A 189 -5.60 -7.19 28.87
CA VAL A 189 -5.37 -8.64 28.78
C VAL A 189 -5.92 -9.23 27.46
N GLY A 190 -6.31 -8.40 26.49
CA GLY A 190 -6.69 -8.89 25.17
C GLY A 190 -5.48 -9.31 24.32
N LEU A 191 -5.68 -10.23 23.38
CA LEU A 191 -4.63 -10.65 22.43
C LEU A 191 -4.22 -9.52 21.46
N ASN A 192 -5.03 -8.46 21.34
CA ASN A 192 -4.74 -7.28 20.53
C ASN A 192 -4.43 -7.60 19.06
N LEU A 193 -5.16 -8.55 18.49
CA LEU A 193 -5.03 -8.96 17.09
C LEU A 193 -5.88 -8.11 16.16
N LYS A 194 -6.87 -7.36 16.67
CA LYS A 194 -7.74 -6.50 15.87
C LYS A 194 -8.06 -5.16 16.54
N PHE A 195 -8.16 -4.10 15.75
CA PHE A 195 -8.39 -2.74 16.24
C PHE A 195 -9.44 -2.00 15.40
N ASN A 196 -10.72 -2.12 15.79
CA ASN A 196 -11.84 -1.50 15.07
C ASN A 196 -11.70 0.01 14.91
N LYS A 197 -11.33 0.73 15.98
CA LYS A 197 -11.24 2.21 15.97
C LYS A 197 -10.16 2.74 15.02
N LYS A 198 -9.06 1.98 14.87
CA LYS A 198 -7.93 2.34 14.01
C LYS A 198 -8.01 1.71 12.62
N ASN A 199 -8.96 0.79 12.40
CA ASN A 199 -9.03 -0.07 11.22
C ASN A 199 -7.71 -0.82 10.98
N GLU A 200 -7.11 -1.35 12.05
CA GLU A 200 -5.84 -2.10 11.99
C GLU A 200 -6.04 -3.58 12.32
N GLU A 201 -5.25 -4.41 11.66
CA GLU A 201 -5.16 -5.86 11.84
C GLU A 201 -3.71 -6.28 12.13
N VAL A 202 -3.54 -7.53 12.60
CA VAL A 202 -2.22 -8.15 12.77
C VAL A 202 -2.05 -9.20 11.65
N PRO A 203 -1.24 -8.90 10.61
CA PRO A 203 -1.03 -9.79 9.48
C PRO A 203 -0.68 -11.21 9.92
N GLY A 204 -1.30 -12.19 9.27
CA GLY A 204 -1.16 -13.61 9.59
C GLY A 204 -2.02 -14.14 10.74
N TYR A 205 -2.69 -13.28 11.51
CA TYR A 205 -3.60 -13.69 12.58
C TYR A 205 -5.05 -13.32 12.28
N THR A 206 -5.30 -12.05 11.99
CA THR A 206 -6.62 -11.51 11.69
C THR A 206 -6.62 -10.86 10.33
N LYS A 207 -7.79 -10.84 9.69
CA LYS A 207 -8.01 -10.11 8.46
C LYS A 207 -9.42 -9.55 8.42
N LYS A 208 -9.57 -8.29 8.05
CA LYS A 208 -10.89 -7.69 7.86
C LYS A 208 -11.31 -7.81 6.40
N VAL A 209 -12.44 -8.47 6.17
CA VAL A 209 -13.04 -8.61 4.83
C VAL A 209 -14.41 -7.92 4.85
N GLY A 210 -14.51 -6.78 4.17
CA GLY A 210 -15.69 -5.91 4.28
C GLY A 210 -15.87 -5.42 5.73
N SER A 211 -17.00 -5.77 6.33
CA SER A 211 -17.30 -5.47 7.74
C SER A 211 -16.97 -6.62 8.70
N GLU A 212 -16.58 -7.78 8.18
CA GLU A 212 -16.41 -9.00 8.98
C GLU A 212 -14.94 -9.28 9.31
N TRP A 213 -14.71 -9.80 10.51
CA TRP A 213 -13.40 -10.24 10.97
C TRP A 213 -13.22 -11.72 10.68
N MET A 214 -12.12 -12.02 10.02
CA MET A 214 -11.68 -13.36 9.66
C MET A 214 -10.40 -13.69 10.43
N TYR A 215 -10.21 -14.98 10.71
CA TYR A 215 -9.18 -15.45 11.63
C TYR A 215 -8.41 -16.62 11.01
N SER A 216 -7.09 -16.58 11.15
CA SER A 216 -6.21 -17.64 10.65
C SER A 216 -6.15 -18.84 11.63
N SER A 217 -5.54 -19.94 11.18
CA SER A 217 -5.23 -21.07 12.06
C SER A 217 -4.29 -20.68 13.21
N ALA A 218 -3.40 -19.70 13.02
CA ALA A 218 -2.50 -19.23 14.07
C ALA A 218 -3.27 -18.44 15.16
N ALA A 219 -4.28 -17.66 14.77
CA ALA A 219 -5.18 -17.02 15.73
C ALA A 219 -6.03 -18.04 16.50
N GLU A 220 -6.46 -19.12 15.84
CA GLU A 220 -7.18 -20.22 16.49
C GLU A 220 -6.31 -20.91 17.55
N GLN A 221 -5.07 -21.26 17.21
CA GLN A 221 -4.11 -21.88 18.14
C GLN A 221 -3.81 -20.97 19.34
N LEU A 222 -3.49 -19.70 19.08
CA LEU A 222 -3.22 -18.73 20.15
C LEU A 222 -4.43 -18.53 21.08
N LEU A 223 -5.65 -18.56 20.53
CA LEU A 223 -6.86 -18.44 21.35
C LEU A 223 -7.10 -19.71 22.18
N ALA A 224 -6.79 -20.90 21.64
CA ALA A 224 -6.85 -22.16 22.37
C ALA A 224 -5.86 -22.17 23.56
N GLU A 225 -4.62 -21.76 23.32
CA GLU A 225 -3.60 -21.63 24.37
C GLU A 225 -4.05 -20.66 25.47
N TYR A 226 -4.68 -19.55 25.09
CA TYR A 226 -5.20 -18.60 26.08
C TYR A 226 -6.37 -19.20 26.89
N LEU A 227 -7.27 -19.92 26.23
CA LEU A 227 -8.41 -20.57 26.87
C LEU A 227 -7.94 -21.59 27.92
N GLU A 228 -6.92 -22.39 27.61
CA GLU A 228 -6.33 -23.37 28.53
C GLU A 228 -5.64 -22.70 29.73
N ARG A 229 -5.00 -21.55 29.51
CA ARG A 229 -4.22 -20.86 30.55
C ARG A 229 -5.07 -20.03 31.51
N ALA A 230 -6.20 -19.47 31.06
CA ALA A 230 -7.06 -18.61 31.87
C ALA A 230 -8.56 -18.95 31.75
N PRO A 231 -8.99 -20.20 32.01
CA PRO A 231 -10.36 -20.65 31.78
C PRO A 231 -11.40 -19.90 32.64
N GLU A 232 -11.01 -19.44 33.84
CA GLU A 232 -11.89 -18.68 34.74
C GLU A 232 -12.25 -17.32 34.12
N LEU A 233 -11.28 -16.66 33.49
CA LEU A 233 -11.50 -15.38 32.81
C LEU A 233 -12.48 -15.53 31.63
N PHE A 234 -12.32 -16.58 30.82
CA PHE A 234 -13.26 -16.86 29.73
C PHE A 234 -14.68 -17.13 30.26
N SER A 235 -14.79 -17.93 31.31
CA SER A 235 -16.06 -18.26 31.95
C SER A 235 -16.75 -17.03 32.53
N TYR A 236 -16.00 -16.13 33.17
CA TYR A 236 -16.53 -14.90 33.74
C TYR A 236 -17.02 -13.94 32.65
N ILE A 237 -16.21 -13.71 31.61
CA ILE A 237 -16.58 -12.81 30.50
C ILE A 237 -17.77 -13.36 29.70
N ALA A 238 -17.89 -14.70 29.59
CA ALA A 238 -19.04 -15.33 28.94
C ALA A 238 -20.36 -14.99 29.63
N LYS A 239 -20.36 -14.98 30.97
CA LYS A 239 -21.54 -14.63 31.79
C LYS A 239 -21.82 -13.12 31.79
N ASN A 240 -20.79 -12.30 31.68
CA ASN A 240 -20.87 -10.84 31.79
C ASN A 240 -20.67 -10.13 30.44
N SER A 241 -21.37 -10.59 29.39
CA SER A 241 -21.18 -10.12 28.01
C SER A 241 -21.52 -8.64 27.75
N GLN A 242 -22.26 -7.99 28.66
CA GLN A 242 -22.68 -6.59 28.52
C GLN A 242 -21.65 -5.60 29.08
N GLU A 243 -20.56 -6.10 29.68
CA GLU A 243 -19.58 -5.26 30.35
C GLU A 243 -18.34 -5.00 29.48
N ASP A 244 -17.85 -3.76 29.56
CA ASP A 244 -16.65 -3.32 28.83
C ASP A 244 -15.38 -3.35 29.68
N VAL A 245 -15.53 -3.29 31.01
CA VAL A 245 -14.44 -3.25 31.99
C VAL A 245 -14.77 -4.27 33.07
N PHE A 246 -13.81 -5.15 33.34
CA PHE A 246 -13.91 -6.17 34.37
C PHE A 246 -12.96 -5.83 35.53
N TYR A 247 -13.10 -6.54 36.65
CA TYR A 247 -12.33 -6.26 37.86
C TYR A 247 -11.75 -7.55 38.45
N GLU A 248 -10.53 -7.45 38.99
CA GLU A 248 -9.76 -8.57 39.54
C GLU A 248 -10.57 -9.39 40.55
N ASP A 249 -11.16 -8.72 41.54
CA ASP A 249 -11.88 -9.36 42.65
C ASP A 249 -13.22 -9.98 42.21
N ASP A 250 -13.79 -9.50 41.10
CA ASP A 250 -15.03 -10.04 40.56
C ASP A 250 -14.79 -11.32 39.74
N ILE A 251 -13.62 -11.45 39.10
CA ILE A 251 -13.24 -12.61 38.28
C ILE A 251 -12.71 -13.77 39.13
N TRP A 252 -11.87 -13.46 40.13
CA TRP A 252 -11.26 -14.43 41.04
C TRP A 252 -11.69 -14.14 42.49
N PRO A 253 -12.92 -14.52 42.87
CA PRO A 253 -13.43 -14.25 44.21
C PRO A 253 -12.84 -15.25 45.22
N GLY A 254 -11.86 -14.83 46.01
CA GLY A 254 -11.34 -15.62 47.13
C GLY A 254 -10.25 -14.91 47.92
N GLU A 255 -10.27 -15.01 49.26
CA GLU A 255 -9.24 -14.40 50.13
C GLU A 255 -7.83 -14.94 49.90
N ASN A 256 -7.71 -16.16 49.35
CA ASN A 256 -6.44 -16.81 48.99
C ASN A 256 -6.08 -16.67 47.50
N GLU A 257 -6.97 -16.13 46.68
CA GLU A 257 -6.70 -15.91 45.25
C GLU A 257 -6.29 -14.46 45.00
N ASN A 258 -5.03 -14.26 44.63
CA ASN A 258 -4.54 -12.92 44.33
C ASN A 258 -4.86 -12.56 42.86
N GLY A 259 -6.04 -11.97 42.64
CA GLY A 259 -6.49 -11.56 41.29
C GLY A 259 -5.47 -10.67 40.56
N ALA A 260 -4.75 -9.82 41.28
CA ALA A 260 -3.67 -9.00 40.72
C ALA A 260 -2.49 -9.84 40.19
N GLU A 261 -2.16 -10.94 40.87
CA GLU A 261 -1.10 -11.87 40.44
C GLU A 261 -1.52 -12.64 39.18
N LYS A 262 -2.77 -13.11 39.11
CA LYS A 262 -3.34 -13.76 37.92
C LYS A 262 -3.31 -12.83 36.71
N VAL A 263 -3.73 -11.57 36.88
CA VAL A 263 -3.64 -10.56 35.82
C VAL A 263 -2.19 -10.34 35.40
N GLN A 264 -1.25 -10.25 36.35
CA GLN A 264 0.16 -10.06 36.04
C GLN A 264 0.77 -11.27 35.29
N GLU A 265 0.37 -12.50 35.63
CA GLU A 265 0.77 -13.71 34.92
C GLU A 265 0.32 -13.66 33.45
N ILE A 266 -0.96 -13.34 33.22
CA ILE A 266 -1.53 -13.21 31.87
C ILE A 266 -0.79 -12.12 31.08
N ILE A 267 -0.55 -10.95 31.65
CA ILE A 267 0.20 -9.86 31.00
C ILE A 267 1.60 -10.32 30.63
N THR A 268 2.27 -11.04 31.52
CA THR A 268 3.64 -11.52 31.31
C THR A 268 3.68 -12.52 30.17
N TRP A 269 2.74 -13.46 30.13
CA TRP A 269 2.58 -14.40 29.02
C TRP A 269 2.28 -13.68 27.70
N LEU A 270 1.32 -12.76 27.66
CA LEU A 270 0.97 -11.98 26.46
C LEU A 270 2.16 -11.18 25.92
N LYS A 271 2.97 -10.59 26.80
CA LYS A 271 4.17 -9.85 26.41
C LYS A 271 5.29 -10.78 25.91
N GLY A 272 5.43 -11.95 26.51
CA GLY A 272 6.42 -12.96 26.13
C GLY A 272 6.08 -13.74 24.86
N HIS A 273 4.81 -13.78 24.47
CA HIS A 273 4.37 -14.51 23.27
C HIS A 273 4.87 -13.82 21.97
N PRO A 274 5.36 -14.56 20.95
CA PRO A 274 5.93 -13.97 19.72
C PRO A 274 5.03 -12.95 19.02
N VAL A 275 3.71 -13.13 19.11
CA VAL A 275 2.70 -12.22 18.55
C VAL A 275 2.82 -10.78 19.06
N SER A 276 3.37 -10.55 20.25
CA SER A 276 3.51 -9.22 20.86
C SER A 276 4.49 -8.32 20.09
N THR A 277 5.42 -8.92 19.37
CA THR A 277 6.44 -8.24 18.56
C THR A 277 5.97 -7.92 17.14
N LEU A 278 4.83 -8.48 16.71
CA LEU A 278 4.34 -8.30 15.35
C LEU A 278 3.81 -6.88 15.14
N SER A 279 4.11 -6.35 13.95
CA SER A 279 3.62 -5.04 13.55
C SER A 279 2.15 -5.10 13.13
N ARG A 280 1.43 -4.03 13.44
CA ARG A 280 0.03 -3.82 13.01
C ARG A 280 0.03 -3.22 11.61
N SER A 281 -0.97 -3.56 10.83
CA SER A 281 -1.18 -3.03 9.47
C SER A 281 -2.58 -2.48 9.33
N SER A 282 -2.75 -1.46 8.48
CA SER A 282 -4.09 -1.00 8.10
C SER A 282 -4.82 -2.11 7.34
N CYS A 283 -6.12 -2.27 7.59
CA CYS A 283 -6.95 -3.21 6.82
C CYS A 283 -7.07 -2.81 5.34
N ASP A 284 -6.77 -1.54 5.02
CA ASP A 284 -6.80 -1.02 3.63
C ASP A 284 -5.51 -1.33 2.85
N LEU A 285 -4.53 -1.96 3.51
CA LEU A 285 -3.24 -2.34 2.93
C LEU A 285 -3.40 -3.67 2.18
N GLN A 286 -3.13 -3.67 0.88
CA GLN A 286 -2.97 -4.93 0.16
C GLN A 286 -1.56 -5.45 0.45
N ILE A 287 -1.41 -6.65 1.02
CA ILE A 287 -0.10 -7.23 1.35
C ILE A 287 0.01 -8.67 0.87
N LEU A 288 1.24 -9.09 0.57
CA LEU A 288 1.59 -10.50 0.44
C LEU A 288 1.91 -11.11 1.81
N ASP A 289 1.46 -12.35 2.00
CA ASP A 289 1.75 -13.14 3.18
C ASP A 289 3.26 -13.44 3.29
N ALA A 290 3.77 -13.56 4.52
CA ALA A 290 5.21 -13.75 4.77
C ALA A 290 5.80 -14.96 4.02
N ALA A 291 5.06 -16.06 3.92
CA ALA A 291 5.48 -17.24 3.17
C ALA A 291 5.62 -16.97 1.66
N ILE A 292 4.81 -16.07 1.09
CA ILE A 292 4.95 -15.65 -0.31
C ILE A 292 6.19 -14.76 -0.47
N VAL A 293 6.41 -13.84 0.47
CA VAL A 293 7.57 -12.94 0.47
C VAL A 293 8.88 -13.76 0.54
N GLU A 294 8.93 -14.76 1.40
CA GLU A 294 10.05 -15.72 1.47
C GLU A 294 10.29 -16.42 0.12
N LYS A 295 9.24 -16.87 -0.56
CA LYS A 295 9.36 -17.48 -1.90
C LYS A 295 9.83 -16.50 -2.96
N ILE A 296 9.49 -15.21 -2.86
CA ILE A 296 10.06 -14.16 -3.72
C ILE A 296 11.57 -14.05 -3.48
N GLU A 297 12.01 -14.05 -2.21
CA GLU A 297 13.44 -14.00 -1.87
C GLU A 297 14.20 -15.21 -2.44
N GLU A 298 13.63 -16.41 -2.37
CA GLU A 298 14.22 -17.62 -2.97
C GLU A 298 14.38 -17.49 -4.50
N GLU A 299 13.37 -16.98 -5.21
CA GLU A 299 13.45 -16.79 -6.67
C GLU A 299 14.44 -15.69 -7.07
N VAL A 300 14.55 -14.62 -6.27
CA VAL A 300 15.57 -13.58 -6.45
C VAL A 300 16.96 -14.18 -6.30
N GLU A 301 17.20 -15.00 -5.28
CA GLU A 301 18.51 -15.58 -5.03
C GLU A 301 18.92 -16.58 -6.13
N LYS A 302 17.98 -17.40 -6.62
CA LYS A 302 18.18 -18.25 -7.81
C LYS A 302 18.52 -17.43 -9.04
N CYS A 303 17.90 -16.26 -9.21
CA CYS A 303 18.14 -15.37 -10.34
C CYS A 303 19.56 -14.76 -10.29
N LYS A 304 20.04 -14.34 -9.11
CA LYS A 304 21.39 -13.76 -8.95
C LYS A 304 22.51 -14.72 -9.37
N GLN A 305 22.31 -16.01 -9.21
CA GLN A 305 23.28 -17.03 -9.66
C GLN A 305 23.46 -17.04 -11.19
N ARG A 306 22.44 -16.59 -11.93
CA ARG A 306 22.47 -16.44 -13.39
C ARG A 306 23.06 -15.09 -13.76
N LYS A 307 24.40 -14.97 -13.70
CA LYS A 307 25.09 -13.73 -14.09
C LYS A 307 24.76 -13.38 -15.54
N ASN A 308 24.10 -12.23 -15.75
CA ASN A 308 23.90 -11.65 -17.08
C ASN A 308 24.16 -10.14 -17.03
N ASN A 309 25.27 -9.72 -17.62
CA ASN A 309 25.66 -8.31 -17.73
C ASN A 309 25.61 -7.88 -19.19
N LYS A 310 24.49 -8.15 -19.87
CA LYS A 310 24.31 -7.71 -21.25
C LYS A 310 24.19 -6.19 -21.29
N LYS A 311 25.11 -5.55 -22.02
CA LYS A 311 25.05 -4.12 -22.31
C LYS A 311 24.63 -3.91 -23.76
N VAL A 312 23.71 -2.97 -23.99
CA VAL A 312 23.25 -2.62 -25.34
C VAL A 312 23.33 -1.12 -25.52
N ARG A 313 23.98 -0.69 -26.60
CA ARG A 313 24.04 0.71 -27.00
C ARG A 313 22.82 1.03 -27.86
N VAL A 314 22.03 2.02 -27.44
CA VAL A 314 20.82 2.46 -28.14
C VAL A 314 20.87 3.98 -28.34
N THR A 315 20.34 4.46 -29.45
CA THR A 315 20.14 5.89 -29.71
C THR A 315 18.64 6.18 -29.61
N VAL A 316 18.23 6.92 -28.58
CA VAL A 316 16.81 7.11 -28.22
C VAL A 316 16.40 8.57 -28.21
N LYS A 317 15.08 8.81 -28.30
CA LYS A 317 14.52 10.16 -28.12
C LYS A 317 14.53 10.54 -26.63
N PRO A 318 14.84 11.78 -26.28
CA PRO A 318 14.92 12.24 -24.89
C PRO A 318 13.68 11.99 -24.02
N HIS A 319 12.47 12.07 -24.58
CA HIS A 319 11.23 11.85 -23.81
C HIS A 319 11.03 10.38 -23.37
N LEU A 320 11.82 9.46 -23.94
CA LEU A 320 11.87 8.05 -23.54
C LEU A 320 12.93 7.81 -22.46
N LEU A 321 13.60 8.85 -21.97
CA LEU A 321 14.58 8.76 -20.90
C LEU A 321 14.08 9.49 -19.67
N TYR A 322 14.26 8.85 -18.51
CA TYR A 322 14.11 9.49 -17.22
C TYR A 322 15.49 9.68 -16.58
N ARG A 323 15.89 10.93 -16.34
CA ARG A 323 17.09 11.26 -15.56
C ARG A 323 16.66 11.68 -14.16
N PRO A 324 17.08 10.98 -13.09
CA PRO A 324 16.90 11.44 -11.73
C PRO A 324 17.58 12.81 -11.55
N LEU A 325 16.80 13.83 -11.23
CA LEU A 325 17.30 15.17 -10.94
C LEU A 325 16.60 15.70 -9.70
N GLU A 326 17.37 16.33 -8.81
CA GLU A 326 16.84 16.90 -7.57
C GLU A 326 15.73 17.93 -7.85
N GLN A 327 15.89 18.75 -8.90
CA GLN A 327 14.91 19.79 -9.27
C GLN A 327 13.56 19.23 -9.70
N GLN A 328 13.48 17.95 -10.09
CA GLN A 328 12.23 17.38 -10.58
C GLN A 328 11.20 17.11 -9.49
N HIS A 329 11.61 17.05 -8.21
CA HIS A 329 10.76 16.95 -7.01
C HIS A 329 9.42 16.22 -7.19
N GLY A 330 9.29 14.94 -6.84
CA GLY A 330 7.98 14.28 -6.77
C GLY A 330 7.27 14.04 -8.12
N VAL A 331 7.89 14.39 -9.26
CA VAL A 331 7.40 13.99 -10.58
C VAL A 331 7.39 12.47 -10.69
N ILE A 332 6.25 11.95 -11.15
CA ILE A 332 6.07 10.54 -11.45
C ILE A 332 6.80 10.23 -12.77
N PRO A 333 7.74 9.26 -12.79
CA PRO A 333 8.52 8.93 -13.98
C PRO A 333 7.64 8.55 -15.18
N ASP A 334 6.66 7.68 -14.94
CA ASP A 334 5.65 7.25 -15.91
C ASP A 334 4.27 7.34 -15.28
N ARG A 335 3.42 8.22 -15.82
CA ARG A 335 2.08 8.50 -15.28
C ARG A 335 1.04 7.46 -15.70
N ASP A 336 1.35 6.66 -16.71
CA ASP A 336 0.45 5.63 -17.22
C ASP A 336 0.79 4.24 -16.64
N ALA A 337 1.86 4.17 -15.83
CA ALA A 337 2.29 2.96 -15.16
C ALA A 337 1.28 2.51 -14.08
N GLU A 338 0.77 1.30 -14.26
CA GLU A 338 -0.04 0.60 -13.25
C GLU A 338 0.82 -0.28 -12.34
N PHE A 339 0.58 -0.21 -11.03
CA PHE A 339 1.31 -0.97 -10.01
C PHE A 339 0.42 -2.05 -9.38
N ARG A 340 0.93 -3.28 -9.31
CA ARG A 340 0.25 -4.45 -8.75
C ARG A 340 1.19 -5.19 -7.80
N LEU A 341 0.64 -6.02 -6.90
CA LEU A 341 1.48 -6.94 -6.11
C LEU A 341 2.26 -7.86 -7.05
N PHE A 342 3.45 -8.28 -6.62
CA PHE A 342 4.44 -9.03 -7.41
C PHE A 342 5.13 -8.24 -8.54
N ASP A 343 4.74 -6.99 -8.81
CA ASP A 343 5.42 -6.21 -9.84
C ASP A 343 6.88 -5.94 -9.46
N ARG A 344 7.75 -6.08 -10.45
CA ARG A 344 9.17 -5.74 -10.39
C ARG A 344 9.33 -4.25 -10.61
N VAL A 345 10.08 -3.59 -9.74
CA VAL A 345 10.27 -2.15 -9.75
C VAL A 345 11.74 -1.79 -9.56
N VAL A 346 12.09 -0.57 -9.95
CA VAL A 346 13.42 0.01 -9.69
C VAL A 346 13.27 1.37 -9.04
N ASN A 347 14.08 1.64 -8.01
CA ASN A 347 14.15 2.98 -7.42
C ASN A 347 14.90 3.94 -8.34
N VAL A 348 14.30 5.09 -8.62
CA VAL A 348 14.87 6.12 -9.51
C VAL A 348 15.12 7.45 -8.81
N ARG A 349 15.03 7.50 -7.48
CA ARG A 349 15.16 8.76 -6.73
C ARG A 349 16.20 8.65 -5.60
N GLU A 350 17.01 9.70 -5.48
CA GLU A 350 18.17 9.76 -4.56
C GLU A 350 17.79 10.17 -3.12
N ASN A 351 16.64 10.82 -2.92
CA ASN A 351 16.27 11.42 -1.61
C ASN A 351 15.73 10.40 -0.58
N PHE A 352 15.94 9.11 -0.80
CA PHE A 352 15.54 8.04 0.12
C PHE A 352 16.77 7.23 0.54
N SER A 353 16.65 6.45 1.61
CA SER A 353 17.72 5.53 2.02
C SER A 353 18.01 4.45 0.98
N VAL A 354 17.04 4.16 0.12
CA VAL A 354 17.16 3.20 -0.98
C VAL A 354 18.10 3.76 -2.05
N PRO A 355 19.18 3.04 -2.43
CA PRO A 355 20.04 3.43 -3.54
C PRO A 355 19.30 3.55 -4.87
N VAL A 356 19.71 4.49 -5.73
CA VAL A 356 19.17 4.60 -7.09
C VAL A 356 19.63 3.42 -7.94
N GLY A 357 18.71 2.89 -8.75
CA GLY A 357 18.94 1.73 -9.58
C GLY A 357 18.70 0.39 -8.85
N LEU A 358 18.48 0.41 -7.53
CA LEU A 358 18.19 -0.81 -6.79
C LEU A 358 16.81 -1.36 -7.18
N ARG A 359 16.78 -2.65 -7.51
CA ARG A 359 15.57 -3.36 -7.98
C ARG A 359 14.90 -4.13 -6.85
N GLY A 360 13.60 -4.32 -6.98
CA GLY A 360 12.81 -5.03 -5.98
C GLY A 360 11.44 -5.44 -6.50
N THR A 361 10.67 -6.06 -5.62
CA THR A 361 9.32 -6.57 -5.87
C THR A 361 8.32 -5.88 -4.93
N ILE A 362 7.17 -5.47 -5.45
CA ILE A 362 6.08 -4.92 -4.62
C ILE A 362 5.43 -6.03 -3.80
N ILE A 363 5.54 -5.93 -2.48
CA ILE A 363 4.97 -6.87 -1.49
C ILE A 363 3.82 -6.25 -0.68
N GLY A 364 3.55 -4.96 -0.88
CA GLY A 364 2.39 -4.30 -0.31
C GLY A 364 2.04 -2.97 -0.99
N ILE A 365 0.76 -2.62 -0.98
CA ILE A 365 0.22 -1.39 -1.59
C ILE A 365 -0.69 -0.72 -0.57
N LYS A 366 -0.26 0.45 -0.09
CA LYS A 366 -1.07 1.31 0.78
C LYS A 366 -1.81 2.30 -0.10
N GLY A 367 -3.10 2.03 -0.30
CA GLY A 367 -4.00 2.96 -0.96
C GLY A 367 -4.09 4.28 -0.20
N ALA A 368 -4.34 5.35 -0.94
CA ALA A 368 -4.60 6.67 -0.39
C ALA A 368 -5.62 7.40 -1.25
N ASN A 369 -6.30 8.39 -0.67
CA ASN A 369 -7.26 9.23 -1.39
C ASN A 369 -6.59 10.07 -2.50
N ARG A 370 -5.28 10.27 -2.40
CA ARG A 370 -4.47 11.04 -3.34
C ARG A 370 -3.39 10.14 -3.91
N GLU A 371 -3.22 10.16 -5.23
CA GLU A 371 -2.21 9.38 -5.94
C GLU A 371 -0.79 9.63 -5.40
N ALA A 372 -0.49 10.88 -5.04
CA ALA A 372 0.80 11.26 -4.45
C ALA A 372 1.05 10.67 -3.05
N ASP A 373 -0.01 10.24 -2.36
CA ASP A 373 0.06 9.71 -0.99
C ASP A 373 0.03 8.16 -0.99
N VAL A 374 -0.06 7.51 -2.17
CA VAL A 374 0.05 6.06 -2.31
C VAL A 374 1.49 5.63 -1.99
N LEU A 375 1.63 4.60 -1.16
CA LEU A 375 2.93 4.05 -0.77
C LEU A 375 3.00 2.57 -1.11
N PHE A 376 4.14 2.15 -1.65
CA PHE A 376 4.45 0.77 -1.97
C PHE A 376 5.45 0.21 -0.96
N GLU A 377 5.13 -0.94 -0.36
CA GLU A 377 6.09 -1.75 0.36
C GLU A 377 6.85 -2.60 -0.66
N VAL A 378 8.14 -2.31 -0.81
CA VAL A 378 9.02 -2.96 -1.79
C VAL A 378 10.04 -3.81 -1.04
N LEU A 379 10.16 -5.07 -1.45
CA LEU A 379 11.25 -5.97 -1.10
C LEU A 379 12.37 -5.81 -2.13
N PHE A 380 13.49 -5.24 -1.73
CA PHE A 380 14.66 -5.07 -2.61
C PHE A 380 15.47 -6.35 -2.74
N ASP A 381 16.14 -6.50 -3.88
CA ASP A 381 16.91 -7.70 -4.19
C ASP A 381 18.17 -7.82 -3.32
N GLU A 382 18.69 -6.71 -2.84
CA GLU A 382 19.89 -6.63 -2.00
C GLU A 382 19.59 -5.83 -0.74
N GLU A 383 20.38 -6.09 0.31
CA GLU A 383 20.33 -5.29 1.53
C GLU A 383 20.95 -3.91 1.32
N PHE A 384 20.47 -2.92 2.05
CA PHE A 384 21.02 -1.57 1.98
C PHE A 384 20.90 -0.83 3.32
N PRO A 385 21.76 0.19 3.58
CA PRO A 385 21.67 1.01 4.78
C PRO A 385 20.30 1.69 4.90
N GLY A 386 19.63 1.50 6.05
CA GLY A 386 18.28 2.03 6.28
C GLY A 386 17.14 1.15 5.76
N GLY A 387 17.45 -0.05 5.25
CA GLY A 387 16.46 -1.06 4.94
C GLY A 387 15.69 -1.54 6.18
N LEU A 388 14.40 -1.76 6.01
CA LEU A 388 13.45 -2.17 7.03
C LEU A 388 13.19 -3.69 6.93
N THR A 389 12.74 -4.29 8.03
CA THR A 389 12.27 -5.68 8.05
C THR A 389 10.74 -5.69 7.86
N ILE A 390 10.29 -5.79 6.61
CA ILE A 390 8.85 -5.79 6.26
C ILE A 390 8.46 -7.18 5.74
N ARG A 391 8.20 -8.13 6.66
CA ARG A 391 7.85 -9.54 6.33
C ARG A 391 8.90 -10.26 5.47
N CYS A 392 10.11 -9.73 5.40
CA CYS A 392 11.24 -10.24 4.62
C CYS A 392 12.49 -10.33 5.51
N SER A 393 13.59 -10.84 4.96
CA SER A 393 14.87 -10.77 5.66
C SER A 393 15.29 -9.32 6.00
N PRO A 394 16.08 -9.11 7.08
CA PRO A 394 16.43 -7.77 7.55
C PRO A 394 17.15 -6.92 6.49
N GLY A 395 16.91 -5.61 6.50
CA GLY A 395 17.65 -4.67 5.66
C GLY A 395 17.23 -4.61 4.19
N ARG A 396 16.14 -5.27 3.79
CA ARG A 396 15.69 -5.33 2.37
C ARG A 396 14.36 -4.65 2.07
N GLY A 397 13.55 -4.32 3.07
CA GLY A 397 12.25 -3.68 2.87
C GLY A 397 12.33 -2.15 2.86
N TYR A 398 11.47 -1.48 2.08
CA TYR A 398 11.24 -0.03 2.24
C TYR A 398 9.84 0.37 1.79
N ARG A 399 9.42 1.58 2.15
CA ARG A 399 8.18 2.20 1.69
C ARG A 399 8.48 3.36 0.75
N LEU A 400 8.06 3.27 -0.50
CA LEU A 400 8.32 4.29 -1.52
C LEU A 400 7.04 4.81 -2.17
N PRO A 401 6.97 6.11 -2.51
CA PRO A 401 5.86 6.66 -3.31
C PRO A 401 6.03 6.33 -4.79
N THR A 402 4.95 6.48 -5.57
CA THR A 402 4.96 6.30 -7.04
C THR A 402 6.06 7.11 -7.74
N SER A 403 6.35 8.33 -7.25
CA SER A 403 7.39 9.20 -7.82
C SER A 403 8.82 8.65 -7.72
N ALA A 404 9.04 7.61 -6.90
CA ALA A 404 10.35 7.01 -6.69
C ALA A 404 10.55 5.74 -7.53
N LEU A 405 9.52 5.25 -8.21
CA LEU A 405 9.54 3.92 -8.82
C LEU A 405 9.27 3.98 -10.33
N VAL A 406 9.99 3.16 -11.06
CA VAL A 406 9.62 2.73 -12.42
C VAL A 406 9.21 1.26 -12.35
N ASN A 407 8.06 0.91 -12.94
CA ASN A 407 7.51 -0.44 -12.88
C ASN A 407 7.93 -1.30 -14.08
N LEU A 408 8.95 -2.13 -13.87
CA LEU A 408 9.51 -3.03 -14.88
C LEU A 408 8.45 -3.98 -15.43
N SER A 409 7.61 -4.54 -14.54
CA SER A 409 6.54 -5.46 -14.93
C SER A 409 5.45 -4.78 -15.76
N HIS A 410 5.18 -3.49 -15.54
CA HIS A 410 4.30 -2.71 -16.41
C HIS A 410 4.88 -2.62 -17.83
N GLY A 411 6.16 -2.28 -17.97
CA GLY A 411 6.83 -2.24 -19.26
C GLY A 411 6.72 -3.56 -20.02
N SER A 412 6.98 -4.69 -19.35
CA SER A 412 6.85 -6.04 -19.93
C SER A 412 5.43 -6.36 -20.40
N ARG A 413 4.40 -5.93 -19.65
CA ARG A 413 2.98 -6.08 -20.04
C ARG A 413 2.65 -5.26 -21.29
N SER A 414 3.14 -4.02 -21.35
CA SER A 414 2.91 -3.13 -22.49
C SER A 414 3.63 -3.59 -23.77
N GLU A 415 4.81 -4.20 -23.64
CA GLU A 415 5.53 -4.83 -24.76
C GLU A 415 4.80 -6.07 -25.31
N THR A 416 4.38 -6.98 -24.42
CA THR A 416 3.67 -8.21 -24.81
C THR A 416 2.26 -7.95 -25.34
N GLY A 417 1.56 -6.92 -24.85
CA GLY A 417 0.27 -6.50 -25.38
C GLY A 417 0.33 -5.89 -26.78
N ASN A 418 1.46 -5.29 -27.18
CA ASN A 418 1.69 -4.73 -28.52
C ASN A 418 2.27 -5.75 -29.52
N GLN A 419 2.75 -6.90 -29.06
CA GLN A 419 3.05 -8.03 -29.93
C GLN A 419 1.73 -8.73 -30.30
N LYS A 420 1.13 -8.34 -31.43
CA LYS A 420 0.05 -9.12 -32.07
C LYS A 420 0.49 -10.57 -32.16
N LEU A 421 -0.13 -11.43 -31.35
CA LEU A 421 -0.04 -12.88 -31.46
C LEU A 421 -0.55 -13.27 -32.86
N THR A 422 0.36 -13.58 -33.79
CA THR A 422 0.02 -14.32 -35.00
C THR A 422 -0.18 -15.79 -34.63
N ALA A 423 -1.41 -16.10 -34.21
CA ALA A 423 -2.03 -17.40 -34.40
C ALA A 423 -3.55 -17.20 -34.28
N ILE A 424 -4.19 -16.90 -35.41
CA ILE A 424 -5.64 -16.98 -35.53
C ILE A 424 -5.99 -18.48 -35.51
N VAL A 425 -6.46 -18.98 -34.38
CA VAL A 425 -7.29 -20.18 -34.37
C VAL A 425 -8.73 -19.70 -34.39
N LYS A 426 -9.39 -19.84 -35.54
CA LYS A 426 -10.84 -19.60 -35.65
C LYS A 426 -11.57 -20.59 -34.73
N PRO A 427 -12.46 -20.14 -33.83
CA PRO A 427 -13.35 -21.04 -33.11
C PRO A 427 -14.38 -21.63 -34.10
N GLN A 428 -14.43 -22.96 -34.18
CA GLN A 428 -15.57 -23.69 -34.73
C GLN A 428 -16.79 -23.51 -33.82
N PRO A 429 -17.99 -23.25 -34.36
CA PRO A 429 -19.20 -23.15 -33.55
C PRO A 429 -19.65 -24.53 -33.05
N ALA A 430 -19.80 -24.67 -31.74
CA ALA A 430 -20.46 -25.82 -31.14
C ALA A 430 -21.99 -25.67 -31.26
N VAL A 431 -22.63 -26.76 -31.63
CA VAL A 431 -24.07 -26.93 -31.86
C VAL A 431 -24.83 -26.77 -30.54
N ASN A 432 -25.80 -25.85 -30.50
CA ASN A 432 -26.70 -25.66 -29.36
C ASN A 432 -27.80 -26.74 -29.35
N HIS A 433 -27.87 -27.55 -28.29
CA HIS A 433 -29.09 -28.26 -27.91
C HIS A 433 -29.83 -27.41 -26.87
N TYR A 434 -30.92 -26.76 -27.31
CA TYR A 434 -31.90 -26.15 -26.42
C TYR A 434 -32.94 -27.18 -26.00
N SER A 435 -33.04 -27.44 -24.70
CA SER A 435 -34.21 -28.05 -24.10
C SER A 435 -35.23 -26.96 -23.81
N SER A 436 -36.38 -27.10 -24.47
CA SER A 436 -37.61 -26.34 -24.29
C SER A 436 -38.16 -26.43 -22.86
N ASN A 437 -38.63 -25.30 -22.32
CA ASN A 437 -39.84 -25.30 -21.51
C ASN A 437 -40.61 -24.00 -21.73
N ALA A 438 -41.91 -24.18 -21.93
CA ALA A 438 -42.88 -23.20 -22.39
C ALA A 438 -43.52 -22.41 -21.25
N SER A 439 -43.88 -21.15 -21.53
CA SER A 439 -45.01 -20.46 -20.89
C SER A 439 -45.42 -19.18 -21.66
N ILE A 440 -46.30 -19.39 -22.64
CA ILE A 440 -47.61 -18.73 -22.87
C ILE A 440 -47.79 -17.24 -22.46
N SER A 441 -47.89 -16.41 -23.52
CA SER A 441 -48.81 -15.30 -23.83
C SER A 441 -49.26 -14.24 -22.81
N SER A 442 -49.01 -12.97 -23.18
CA SER A 442 -49.98 -11.85 -23.26
C SER A 442 -49.34 -10.81 -24.19
N GLY A 443 -49.96 -10.19 -25.20
CA GLY A 443 -51.33 -9.77 -25.41
C GLY A 443 -51.24 -8.34 -25.95
N HIS A 444 -51.02 -8.21 -27.26
CA HIS A 444 -50.80 -6.93 -27.96
C HIS A 444 -52.16 -6.23 -28.18
N LEU A 445 -52.30 -4.98 -27.74
CA LEU A 445 -53.43 -4.13 -28.10
C LEU A 445 -52.91 -2.74 -28.46
N GLY A 446 -53.08 -2.38 -29.73
CA GLY A 446 -52.86 -1.04 -30.24
C GLY A 446 -53.33 -0.92 -31.69
N GLY A 447 -54.45 -0.23 -31.91
CA GLY A 447 -54.68 0.52 -33.15
C GLY A 447 -56.07 0.43 -33.80
N MET A 448 -56.78 1.57 -33.77
CA MET A 448 -57.69 2.12 -34.80
C MET A 448 -59.11 1.54 -34.95
N GLN A 449 -60.10 2.14 -34.26
CA GLN A 449 -61.03 3.16 -34.78
C GLN A 449 -61.83 3.77 -33.63
#